data_AF-A0A8C2K922-F1
#
_entry.id   AF-A0A8C2K922-F1
#
_cell.length_a   1.000
_cell.length_b   1.000
_cell.length_c   1.000
_cell.angle_alpha   90.00
_cell.angle_beta   90.00
_cell.angle_gamma   90.00
#
_symmetry.space_group_name_H-M   'P 1'
#
loop_
_entity.id
_entity.type
_entity.pdbx_description
1 polymer ?
#
loop_
_entity_poly.entity_id
_entity_poly.type
_entity_poly.pdbx_seq_one_letter_code
_entity_poly.pdbx_strand_id
1 'polypeptide(L)'
;MHLFIYFALGSRYVSKTATKTVSEFEYDAPSMKTAVPGPKSQELLRQLGEIQNVGAIHFFCNYEESRGNYLVDVDGNRMLDVYTQISSIPIGYNHPALIKVMTNPNNVSAFVNRPALGILPPENFPEKLFESLLSIAPSGMNRVQTMACGSCSNENAFKSMFIWYRNKERGYASPSEQEVGTCMINQSPGCPDLSILSFMGAFHGRTMGCLATTHSKAIHKLDIPSFDWPIAPFPKLQYPLEEFVRENAQEEARCLEEVEDLIVKWRQKGKPVAGIVIEPIQAEGGDNHASPDFFIKLRNIARKPYRIFNTWMGDPSKNLFLSEVLNVIRRENLLEEVTRSGKALLQGLYALQTQYPHILSRARGQGTFCAIDACSDATRDSIMLKARNKGLFMGSCGEKTIRFRPALVFKEYHVHQLLNILNDILAEHK
;
A
#
# COMPACT_ATOMS: atom_id res chain seq x y z
N MET A 1 24.55 0.48 -33.87
CA MET A 1 24.18 -0.89 -34.26
C MET A 1 23.20 -1.41 -33.21
N HIS A 2 21.89 -1.19 -33.43
CA HIS A 2 20.84 -1.59 -32.50
C HIS A 2 20.57 -3.09 -32.65
N LEU A 3 20.86 -3.87 -31.61
CA LEU A 3 20.51 -5.28 -31.55
C LEU A 3 19.04 -5.38 -31.09
N PHE A 4 18.12 -5.38 -32.06
CA PHE A 4 16.74 -5.81 -31.82
C PHE A 4 16.77 -7.31 -31.49
N ILE A 5 16.54 -7.66 -30.23
CA ILE A 5 16.23 -9.05 -29.86
C ILE A 5 14.81 -9.30 -30.34
N TYR A 6 14.66 -9.95 -31.50
CA TYR A 6 13.41 -10.55 -31.93
C TYR A 6 13.04 -11.65 -30.94
N PHE A 7 12.02 -11.42 -30.11
CA PHE A 7 11.40 -12.46 -29.30
C PHE A 7 10.47 -13.29 -30.20
N ALA A 8 10.84 -14.55 -30.44
CA ALA A 8 10.01 -15.49 -31.18
C ALA A 8 8.82 -15.95 -30.33
N LEU A 9 7.68 -16.22 -30.98
CA LEU A 9 6.52 -16.90 -30.41
C LEU A 9 6.97 -18.16 -29.64
N GLY A 10 6.76 -18.18 -28.32
CA GLY A 10 7.11 -19.33 -27.46
C GLY A 10 8.40 -19.19 -26.63
N SER A 11 9.04 -18.02 -26.59
CA SER A 11 10.24 -17.80 -25.78
C SER A 11 9.91 -17.81 -24.27
N ARG A 12 10.31 -18.88 -23.55
CA ARG A 12 10.22 -18.94 -22.08
C ARG A 12 11.36 -18.14 -21.44
N TYR A 13 11.09 -17.44 -20.36
CA TYR A 13 12.16 -16.90 -19.52
C TYR A 13 12.94 -18.08 -18.92
N VAL A 14 14.22 -18.21 -19.30
CA VAL A 14 15.10 -19.24 -18.77
C VAL A 14 15.47 -18.86 -17.33
N SER A 15 14.84 -19.51 -16.36
CA SER A 15 15.25 -19.42 -14.96
C SER A 15 16.57 -20.16 -14.80
N LYS A 16 17.67 -19.43 -14.56
CA LYS A 16 18.87 -20.06 -13.99
C LYS A 16 18.51 -20.48 -12.57
N THR A 17 18.58 -21.77 -12.28
CA THR A 17 18.44 -22.32 -10.93
C THR A 17 19.31 -21.52 -9.98
N ALA A 18 18.75 -21.04 -8.86
CA ALA A 18 19.49 -20.25 -7.90
C ALA A 18 20.75 -21.01 -7.47
N THR A 19 21.91 -20.35 -7.52
CA THR A 19 23.14 -20.87 -6.92
C THR A 19 22.87 -21.03 -5.43
N LYS A 20 22.80 -22.28 -4.95
CA LYS A 20 22.48 -22.61 -3.56
C LYS A 20 23.56 -22.07 -2.64
N THR A 21 23.35 -20.88 -2.08
CA THR A 21 24.10 -20.40 -0.94
C THR A 21 23.14 -19.84 0.11
N VAL A 22 23.07 -20.59 1.21
CA VAL A 22 22.46 -20.33 2.52
C VAL A 22 20.92 -20.43 2.61
N SER A 23 20.49 -21.56 3.18
CA SER A 23 19.26 -21.84 3.95
C SER A 23 17.96 -22.15 3.18
N GLU A 24 17.26 -23.19 3.66
CA GLU A 24 15.93 -23.71 3.31
C GLU A 24 14.77 -22.70 3.53
N PHE A 25 15.03 -21.41 3.37
CA PHE A 25 14.10 -20.34 3.70
C PHE A 25 12.87 -20.32 2.80
N GLU A 26 12.98 -20.78 1.55
CA GLU A 26 11.94 -20.61 0.55
C GLU A 26 11.81 -21.84 -0.36
N TYR A 27 10.63 -21.99 -1.00
CA TYR A 27 10.37 -23.01 -2.00
C TYR A 27 10.88 -22.63 -3.40
N ASP A 28 11.10 -23.63 -4.26
CA ASP A 28 11.59 -23.39 -5.62
C ASP A 28 10.51 -22.89 -6.60
N ALA A 29 9.26 -23.36 -6.44
CA ALA A 29 8.16 -23.08 -7.36
C ALA A 29 6.76 -23.33 -6.74
N PRO A 30 5.68 -22.80 -7.35
CA PRO A 30 4.31 -23.16 -7.01
C PRO A 30 4.03 -24.67 -7.12
N SER A 31 3.03 -25.15 -6.40
CA SER A 31 2.57 -26.54 -6.47
C SER A 31 1.08 -26.62 -6.16
N MET A 32 0.27 -26.86 -7.19
CA MET A 32 -1.19 -26.90 -7.08
C MET A 32 -1.69 -28.33 -6.96
N LYS A 33 -2.65 -28.56 -6.06
CA LYS A 33 -3.30 -29.84 -5.77
C LYS A 33 -4.79 -29.81 -6.10
N THR A 34 -5.44 -28.65 -5.94
CA THR A 34 -6.86 -28.44 -6.17
C THR A 34 -7.10 -27.09 -6.85
N ALA A 35 -8.34 -26.84 -7.28
CA ALA A 35 -8.78 -25.48 -7.59
C ALA A 35 -8.83 -24.63 -6.31
N VAL A 36 -8.72 -23.31 -6.43
CA VAL A 36 -8.72 -22.38 -5.30
C VAL A 36 -9.95 -21.45 -5.35
N PRO A 37 -10.84 -21.45 -4.32
CA PRO A 37 -10.73 -22.18 -3.06
C PRO A 37 -11.01 -23.67 -3.21
N GLY A 38 -10.20 -24.51 -2.54
CA GLY A 38 -10.40 -25.95 -2.51
C GLY A 38 -11.49 -26.39 -1.52
N PRO A 39 -11.82 -27.70 -1.45
CA PRO A 39 -12.91 -28.20 -0.62
C PRO A 39 -12.82 -27.83 0.86
N LYS A 40 -11.62 -27.83 1.44
CA LYS A 40 -11.43 -27.46 2.86
C LYS A 40 -11.59 -25.97 3.07
N SER A 41 -11.08 -25.14 2.17
CA SER A 41 -11.34 -23.69 2.20
C SER A 41 -12.83 -23.38 2.09
N GLN A 42 -13.58 -24.09 1.23
CA GLN A 42 -15.01 -23.91 1.06
C GLN A 42 -15.81 -24.28 2.32
N GLU A 43 -15.45 -25.37 3.00
CA GLU A 43 -16.08 -25.74 4.26
C GLU A 43 -15.82 -24.69 5.36
N LEU A 44 -14.60 -24.18 5.46
CA LEU A 44 -14.28 -23.10 6.39
C LEU A 44 -15.01 -21.78 6.06
N LEU A 45 -15.21 -21.48 4.77
CA LEU A 45 -16.04 -20.35 4.33
C LEU A 45 -17.49 -20.51 4.79
N ARG A 46 -18.06 -21.71 4.68
CA ARG A 46 -19.42 -21.99 5.13
C ARG A 46 -19.54 -21.79 6.65
N GLN A 47 -18.61 -22.34 7.42
CA GLN A 47 -18.59 -22.20 8.88
C GLN A 47 -18.44 -20.74 9.31
N LEU A 48 -17.51 -20.00 8.72
CA LEU A 48 -17.33 -18.58 9.03
C LEU A 48 -18.51 -17.72 8.56
N GLY A 49 -19.17 -18.12 7.47
CA GLY A 49 -20.36 -17.49 6.92
C GLY A 49 -21.57 -17.51 7.85
N GLU A 50 -21.62 -18.44 8.81
CA GLU A 50 -22.65 -18.48 9.85
C GLU A 50 -22.51 -17.33 10.86
N ILE A 51 -21.30 -16.75 11.00
CA ILE A 51 -21.00 -15.74 12.03
C ILE A 51 -20.61 -14.37 11.47
N GLN A 52 -20.18 -14.28 10.22
CA GLN A 52 -19.84 -13.00 9.58
C GLN A 52 -19.95 -13.06 8.04
N ASN A 53 -19.96 -11.91 7.40
CA ASN A 53 -19.89 -11.82 5.94
C ASN A 53 -18.51 -12.29 5.44
N VAL A 54 -18.50 -13.33 4.60
CA VAL A 54 -17.30 -13.95 4.03
C VAL A 54 -17.03 -13.58 2.58
N GLY A 55 -17.82 -12.68 1.98
CA GLY A 55 -17.75 -12.36 0.55
C GLY A 55 -16.41 -11.80 0.05
N ALA A 56 -15.58 -11.30 0.95
CA ALA A 56 -14.23 -10.81 0.64
C ALA A 56 -13.12 -11.88 0.78
N ILE A 57 -13.44 -13.05 1.33
CA ILE A 57 -12.44 -14.10 1.60
C ILE A 57 -12.15 -14.88 0.32
N HIS A 58 -10.87 -14.97 -0.05
CA HIS A 58 -10.45 -15.68 -1.26
C HIS A 58 -10.33 -17.20 -1.01
N PHE A 59 -9.71 -17.59 0.10
CA PHE A 59 -9.46 -18.97 0.56
C PHE A 59 -8.86 -18.90 1.98
N PHE A 60 -8.77 -20.04 2.68
CA PHE A 60 -8.13 -20.12 4.00
C PHE A 60 -6.66 -20.54 3.87
N CYS A 61 -5.79 -19.94 4.67
CA CYS A 61 -4.34 -20.13 4.58
C CYS A 61 -3.80 -21.08 5.65
N ASN A 62 -2.76 -21.83 5.33
CA ASN A 62 -1.88 -22.52 6.28
C ASN A 62 -0.57 -21.70 6.38
N TYR A 63 -0.52 -20.79 7.35
CA TYR A 63 0.62 -19.89 7.50
C TYR A 63 1.86 -20.60 8.05
N GLU A 64 1.69 -21.68 8.80
CA GLU A 64 2.77 -22.51 9.34
C GLU A 64 3.62 -23.13 8.22
N GLU A 65 2.98 -23.51 7.10
CA GLU A 65 3.67 -24.05 5.92
C GLU A 65 4.06 -22.97 4.88
N SER A 66 3.64 -21.72 5.07
CA SER A 66 4.00 -20.64 4.15
C SER A 66 5.44 -20.19 4.36
N ARG A 67 6.20 -19.92 3.29
CA ARG A 67 7.64 -19.58 3.38
C ARG A 67 8.08 -18.62 2.29
N GLY A 68 8.84 -17.58 2.65
CA GLY A 68 9.33 -16.59 1.68
C GLY A 68 8.18 -15.92 0.92
N ASN A 69 8.22 -15.98 -0.41
CA ASN A 69 7.22 -15.47 -1.34
C ASN A 69 6.10 -16.49 -1.64
N TYR A 70 6.01 -17.61 -0.91
CA TYR A 70 5.00 -18.65 -1.18
C TYR A 70 3.97 -18.76 -0.06
N LEU A 71 2.71 -18.58 -0.43
CA LEU A 71 1.55 -18.75 0.43
C LEU A 71 0.96 -20.14 0.22
N VAL A 72 0.76 -20.86 1.32
CA VAL A 72 0.13 -22.19 1.32
C VAL A 72 -1.31 -22.07 1.82
N ASP A 73 -2.26 -22.66 1.09
CA ASP A 73 -3.66 -22.74 1.54
C ASP A 73 -3.94 -24.00 2.38
N VAL A 74 -5.11 -24.07 3.00
CA VAL A 74 -5.50 -25.22 3.82
C VAL A 74 -5.70 -26.51 3.03
N ASP A 75 -5.85 -26.42 1.71
CA ASP A 75 -5.98 -27.52 0.75
C ASP A 75 -4.60 -28.02 0.27
N GLY A 76 -3.52 -27.39 0.73
CA GLY A 76 -2.14 -27.75 0.43
C GLY A 76 -1.65 -27.24 -0.94
N ASN A 77 -2.36 -26.30 -1.56
CA ASN A 77 -1.87 -25.56 -2.70
C ASN A 77 -0.79 -24.58 -2.24
N ARG A 78 0.31 -24.52 -2.99
CA ARG A 78 1.39 -23.54 -2.78
C ARG A 78 1.42 -22.57 -3.95
N MET A 79 1.18 -21.29 -3.66
CA MET A 79 1.12 -20.22 -4.66
C MET A 79 2.29 -19.26 -4.47
N LEU A 80 2.90 -18.78 -5.56
CA LEU A 80 3.75 -17.61 -5.55
C LEU A 80 2.87 -16.38 -5.25
N ASP A 81 3.09 -15.76 -4.10
CA ASP A 81 2.34 -14.61 -3.62
C ASP A 81 3.04 -13.30 -3.98
N VAL A 82 2.44 -12.57 -4.92
CA VAL A 82 2.83 -11.21 -5.30
C VAL A 82 1.76 -10.20 -4.94
N TYR A 83 0.98 -10.47 -3.89
CA TYR A 83 0.03 -9.58 -3.25
C TYR A 83 0.35 -9.31 -1.77
N THR A 84 1.00 -10.27 -1.10
CA THR A 84 1.59 -10.18 0.25
C THR A 84 0.68 -9.58 1.31
N GLN A 85 -0.53 -10.14 1.41
CA GLN A 85 -1.56 -9.68 2.35
C GLN A 85 -1.82 -8.18 2.23
N ILE A 86 -2.03 -7.71 1.00
CA ILE A 86 -2.22 -6.29 0.68
C ILE A 86 -0.95 -5.47 1.01
N SER A 87 0.20 -5.92 0.49
CA SER A 87 1.49 -5.24 0.64
C SER A 87 1.97 -5.05 2.08
N SER A 88 1.62 -5.98 2.98
CA SER A 88 1.88 -5.85 4.43
C SER A 88 2.91 -6.85 4.98
N ILE A 89 3.33 -7.83 4.19
CA ILE A 89 4.41 -8.76 4.56
C ILE A 89 5.74 -8.27 3.96
N PRO A 90 6.67 -7.73 4.77
CA PRO A 90 7.85 -7.06 4.23
C PRO A 90 8.92 -8.02 3.69
N ILE A 91 9.24 -9.09 4.41
CA ILE A 91 10.38 -9.98 4.12
C ILE A 91 9.97 -11.44 3.91
N GLY A 92 8.72 -11.66 3.51
CA GLY A 92 8.16 -12.99 3.26
C GLY A 92 7.69 -13.73 4.52
N TYR A 93 6.98 -14.84 4.29
CA TYR A 93 6.40 -15.69 5.32
C TYR A 93 7.48 -16.46 6.09
N ASN A 94 7.28 -16.60 7.40
CA ASN A 94 8.13 -17.39 8.30
C ASN A 94 9.64 -17.11 8.17
N HIS A 95 9.98 -15.82 8.00
CA HIS A 95 11.37 -15.40 7.89
C HIS A 95 12.20 -15.81 9.13
N PRO A 96 13.32 -16.56 8.98
CA PRO A 96 14.10 -17.08 10.09
C PRO A 96 14.52 -16.01 11.11
N ALA A 97 14.81 -14.81 10.64
CA ALA A 97 15.13 -13.67 11.51
C ALA A 97 13.96 -13.29 12.43
N LEU A 98 12.71 -13.30 11.94
CA LEU A 98 11.52 -12.99 12.74
C LEU A 98 11.17 -14.14 13.69
N ILE A 99 11.36 -15.39 13.25
CA ILE A 99 11.23 -16.57 14.13
C ILE A 99 12.22 -16.44 15.29
N LYS A 100 13.48 -16.07 15.01
CA LYS A 100 14.51 -15.84 16.04
C LYS A 100 14.12 -14.74 17.03
N VAL A 101 13.46 -13.67 16.58
CA VAL A 101 12.90 -12.64 17.47
C VAL A 101 11.82 -13.23 18.38
N MET A 102 10.91 -14.03 17.82
CA MET A 102 9.80 -14.64 18.56
C MET A 102 10.28 -15.67 19.60
N THR A 103 11.28 -16.50 19.25
CA THR A 103 11.78 -17.57 20.13
C THR A 103 12.83 -17.09 21.14
N ASN A 104 13.22 -15.81 21.10
CA ASN A 104 14.16 -15.27 22.07
C ASN A 104 13.48 -15.09 23.44
N PRO A 105 13.92 -15.78 24.50
CA PRO A 105 13.32 -15.67 25.83
C PRO A 105 13.27 -14.23 26.38
N ASN A 106 14.21 -13.38 25.99
CA ASN A 106 14.27 -11.98 26.43
C ASN A 106 13.13 -11.14 25.86
N ASN A 107 12.43 -11.60 24.81
CA ASN A 107 11.35 -10.87 24.17
C ASN A 107 9.96 -11.25 24.72
N VAL A 108 9.84 -12.29 25.54
CA VAL A 108 8.55 -12.83 26.01
C VAL A 108 7.68 -11.75 26.66
N SER A 109 8.26 -10.93 27.53
CA SER A 109 7.52 -9.84 28.22
C SER A 109 6.86 -8.88 27.23
N ALA A 110 7.52 -8.54 26.11
CA ALA A 110 6.99 -7.62 25.11
C ALA A 110 5.76 -8.18 24.36
N PHE A 111 5.57 -9.50 24.34
CA PHE A 111 4.43 -10.14 23.68
C PHE A 111 3.20 -10.30 24.60
N VAL A 112 3.42 -10.51 25.89
CA VAL A 112 2.35 -10.78 26.85
C VAL A 112 1.94 -9.55 27.66
N ASN A 113 2.81 -8.55 27.78
CA ASN A 113 2.53 -7.30 28.51
C ASN A 113 2.41 -6.13 27.53
N ARG A 114 1.17 -5.80 27.12
CA ARG A 114 0.91 -4.66 26.23
C ARG A 114 0.71 -3.38 27.04
N PRO A 115 1.65 -2.41 27.00
CA PRO A 115 1.55 -1.20 27.80
C PRO A 115 0.61 -0.15 27.18
N ALA A 116 0.08 0.73 28.03
CA ALA A 116 -0.46 2.02 27.59
C ALA A 116 0.71 2.98 27.29
N LEU A 117 1.23 2.91 26.06
CA LEU A 117 2.49 3.56 25.67
C LEU A 117 2.56 5.07 25.93
N GLY A 118 1.44 5.79 25.90
CA GLY A 118 1.41 7.22 26.18
C GLY A 118 1.63 7.61 27.65
N ILE A 119 1.55 6.65 28.58
CA ILE A 119 1.67 6.91 30.03
C ILE A 119 2.67 5.98 30.74
N LEU A 120 2.80 4.73 30.29
CA LEU A 120 3.63 3.70 30.92
C LEU A 120 4.48 2.98 29.87
N PRO A 121 5.38 3.68 29.15
CA PRO A 121 6.25 3.04 28.17
C PRO A 121 7.25 2.08 28.85
N PRO A 122 7.64 0.98 28.18
CA PRO A 122 8.71 0.11 28.67
C PRO A 122 10.06 0.82 28.60
N GLU A 123 11.00 0.40 29.43
CA GLU A 123 12.34 1.00 29.58
C GLU A 123 13.06 1.21 28.23
N ASN A 124 13.02 0.22 27.35
CA ASN A 124 13.71 0.23 26.06
C ASN A 124 12.93 0.92 24.92
N PHE A 125 11.77 1.55 25.19
CA PHE A 125 10.94 2.12 24.13
C PHE A 125 11.65 3.19 23.30
N PRO A 126 12.38 4.17 23.89
CA PRO A 126 13.10 5.18 23.10
C PRO A 126 14.18 4.56 22.20
N GLU A 127 15.01 3.64 22.74
CA GLU A 127 16.05 2.95 21.99
C GLU A 127 15.44 2.19 20.79
N LYS A 128 14.34 1.47 21.01
CA LYS A 128 13.66 0.75 19.91
C LYS A 128 13.09 1.67 18.85
N LEU A 129 12.63 2.88 19.21
CA LEU A 129 12.24 3.88 18.21
C LEU A 129 13.44 4.40 17.41
N PHE A 130 14.60 4.58 18.05
CA PHE A 130 15.85 4.97 17.38
C PHE A 130 16.37 3.92 16.41
N GLU A 131 16.41 2.65 16.83
CA GLU A 131 16.83 1.53 15.98
C GLU A 131 15.89 1.29 14.80
N SER A 132 14.59 1.60 14.97
CA SER A 132 13.55 1.34 13.97
C SER A 132 13.11 2.61 13.23
N LEU A 133 12.03 3.25 13.64
CA LEU A 133 11.36 4.32 12.89
C LEU A 133 12.22 5.56 12.69
N LEU A 134 13.01 5.97 13.69
CA LEU A 134 13.85 7.17 13.57
C LEU A 134 15.12 6.91 12.75
N SER A 135 15.57 5.67 12.62
CA SER A 135 16.69 5.31 11.73
C SER A 135 16.37 5.48 10.24
N ILE A 136 15.10 5.66 9.90
CA ILE A 136 14.58 5.90 8.54
C ILE A 136 13.74 7.18 8.48
N ALA A 137 13.96 8.12 9.40
CA ALA A 137 13.20 9.36 9.49
C ALA A 137 13.30 10.18 8.19
N PRO A 138 12.18 10.66 7.61
CA PRO A 138 12.21 11.56 6.47
C PRO A 138 12.92 12.89 6.79
N SER A 139 13.54 13.50 5.77
CA SER A 139 14.23 14.78 5.93
C SER A 139 13.32 15.85 6.54
N GLY A 140 13.80 16.52 7.59
CA GLY A 140 13.06 17.53 8.33
C GLY A 140 12.03 17.01 9.35
N MET A 141 11.82 15.69 9.45
CA MET A 141 10.89 15.08 10.41
C MET A 141 11.65 14.34 11.52
N ASN A 142 12.01 15.05 12.59
CA ASN A 142 12.80 14.51 13.71
C ASN A 142 11.95 14.00 14.90
N ARG A 143 10.65 13.81 14.70
CA ARG A 143 9.72 13.31 15.73
C ARG A 143 8.87 12.20 15.15
N VAL A 144 8.53 11.24 15.99
CA VAL A 144 7.64 10.13 15.65
C VAL A 144 6.53 10.02 16.68
N GLN A 145 5.33 9.78 16.20
CA GLN A 145 4.19 9.35 17.00
C GLN A 145 3.71 8.04 16.38
N THR A 146 3.74 6.97 17.15
CA THR A 146 3.34 5.63 16.71
C THR A 146 1.82 5.45 16.74
N MET A 147 1.29 4.55 15.92
CA MET A 147 -0.14 4.19 15.84
C MET A 147 -0.26 2.71 15.48
N ALA A 148 -1.45 2.13 15.69
CA ALA A 148 -1.65 0.69 15.48
C ALA A 148 -1.98 0.30 14.03
N CYS A 149 -2.55 1.22 13.22
CA CYS A 149 -2.89 0.96 11.83
C CYS A 149 -2.85 2.24 10.98
N GLY A 150 -3.00 2.08 9.66
CA GLY A 150 -3.02 3.21 8.71
C GLY A 150 -4.15 4.21 8.97
N SER A 151 -5.36 3.73 9.27
CA SER A 151 -6.51 4.63 9.53
C SER A 151 -6.27 5.53 10.73
N CYS A 152 -5.88 4.98 11.89
CA CYS A 152 -5.62 5.82 13.06
C CYS A 152 -4.35 6.68 12.91
N SER A 153 -3.40 6.28 12.06
CA SER A 153 -2.30 7.17 11.63
C SER A 153 -2.83 8.41 10.93
N ASN A 154 -3.71 8.24 9.95
CA ASN A 154 -4.29 9.34 9.19
C ASN A 154 -5.27 10.19 10.02
N GLU A 155 -6.19 9.59 10.77
CA GLU A 155 -7.10 10.34 11.66
C GLU A 155 -6.33 11.25 12.62
N ASN A 156 -5.24 10.73 13.20
CA ASN A 156 -4.43 11.52 14.10
C ASN A 156 -3.55 12.52 13.37
N ALA A 157 -3.10 12.24 12.15
CA ALA A 157 -2.48 13.24 11.29
C ALA A 157 -3.45 14.39 10.93
N PHE A 158 -4.74 14.11 10.72
CA PHE A 158 -5.76 15.13 10.43
C PHE A 158 -6.08 15.96 11.64
N LYS A 159 -6.34 15.31 12.78
CA LYS A 159 -6.36 16.00 14.07
C LYS A 159 -5.09 16.82 14.20
N SER A 160 -3.94 16.28 13.73
CA SER A 160 -2.61 16.91 13.71
C SER A 160 -2.45 18.17 12.89
N MET A 161 -3.29 18.34 11.89
CA MET A 161 -3.36 19.54 11.09
C MET A 161 -4.34 20.53 11.72
N PHE A 162 -5.46 20.06 12.30
CA PHE A 162 -6.50 20.92 12.88
C PHE A 162 -6.08 21.68 14.14
N ILE A 163 -5.57 21.03 15.20
CA ILE A 163 -5.17 21.79 16.42
C ILE A 163 -4.01 22.73 16.09
N TRP A 164 -3.15 22.36 15.14
CA TRP A 164 -2.08 23.23 14.70
C TRP A 164 -2.63 24.48 14.02
N TYR A 165 -3.54 24.29 13.05
CA TYR A 165 -4.15 25.39 12.32
C TYR A 165 -4.83 26.36 13.29
N ARG A 166 -5.58 25.83 14.27
CA ARG A 166 -6.21 26.62 15.33
C ARG A 166 -5.22 27.30 16.26
N ASN A 167 -4.14 26.62 16.66
CA ASN A 167 -3.10 27.23 17.49
C ASN A 167 -2.45 28.40 16.75
N LYS A 168 -2.23 28.27 15.44
CA LYS A 168 -1.74 29.39 14.63
C LYS A 168 -2.73 30.56 14.60
N GLU A 169 -4.02 30.32 14.39
CA GLU A 169 -5.05 31.37 14.41
C GLU A 169 -5.15 32.07 15.77
N ARG A 170 -4.99 31.32 16.87
CA ARG A 170 -4.98 31.86 18.24
C ARG A 170 -3.65 32.54 18.62
N GLY A 171 -2.63 32.54 17.75
CA GLY A 171 -1.30 33.02 18.12
C GLY A 171 -0.64 32.20 19.24
N TYR A 172 -0.97 30.91 19.35
CA TYR A 172 -0.53 29.97 20.40
C TYR A 172 -0.98 30.33 21.83
N ALA A 173 -2.02 31.14 21.98
CA ALA A 173 -2.70 31.35 23.25
C ALA A 173 -3.51 30.10 23.66
N SER A 174 -3.81 30.00 24.96
CA SER A 174 -4.74 29.00 25.49
C SER A 174 -6.14 29.14 24.85
N PRO A 175 -6.89 28.03 24.66
CA PRO A 175 -8.28 28.10 24.20
C PRO A 175 -9.15 28.97 25.12
N SER A 176 -10.13 29.67 24.56
CA SER A 176 -11.08 30.47 25.36
C SER A 176 -12.09 29.60 26.10
N GLU A 177 -12.71 30.13 27.16
CA GLU A 177 -13.79 29.42 27.87
C GLU A 177 -14.95 29.03 26.95
N GLN A 178 -15.28 29.88 25.97
CA GLN A 178 -16.30 29.58 24.97
C GLN A 178 -15.90 28.41 24.08
N GLU A 179 -14.64 28.34 23.64
CA GLU A 179 -14.13 27.22 22.84
C GLU A 179 -14.15 25.92 23.66
N VAL A 180 -13.76 25.98 24.94
CA VAL A 180 -13.80 24.83 25.86
C VAL A 180 -15.24 24.37 26.10
N GLY A 181 -16.19 25.29 26.29
CA GLY A 181 -17.59 24.95 26.52
C GLY A 181 -18.28 24.35 25.27
N THR A 182 -18.08 24.97 24.11
CA THR A 182 -18.76 24.56 22.87
C THR A 182 -18.19 23.29 22.25
N CYS A 183 -16.91 22.96 22.47
CA CYS A 183 -16.32 21.73 21.93
C CYS A 183 -16.95 20.46 22.53
N MET A 184 -17.38 20.52 23.80
CA MET A 184 -17.99 19.38 24.50
C MET A 184 -19.36 18.99 23.97
N ILE A 185 -19.99 19.86 23.17
CA ILE A 185 -21.30 19.65 22.56
C ILE A 185 -21.24 19.71 21.02
N ASN A 186 -20.05 19.50 20.44
CA ASN A 186 -19.81 19.46 18.99
C ASN A 186 -20.17 20.77 18.24
N GLN A 187 -20.05 21.93 18.89
CA GLN A 187 -20.38 23.24 18.31
C GLN A 187 -19.16 24.14 18.14
N SER A 188 -19.26 25.09 17.22
CA SER A 188 -18.30 26.18 17.07
C SER A 188 -18.41 27.20 18.22
N PRO A 189 -17.32 27.91 18.58
CA PRO A 189 -15.98 27.87 17.98
C PRO A 189 -15.09 26.71 18.45
N GLY A 190 -15.52 25.93 19.45
CA GLY A 190 -14.74 24.83 20.02
C GLY A 190 -14.46 23.69 19.04
N CYS A 191 -15.45 23.34 18.23
CA CYS A 191 -15.33 22.46 17.06
C CYS A 191 -15.34 23.32 15.79
N PRO A 192 -14.18 23.58 15.16
CA PRO A 192 -14.09 24.42 13.98
C PRO A 192 -14.49 23.64 12.73
N ASP A 193 -15.08 24.32 11.74
CA ASP A 193 -15.46 23.73 10.45
C ASP A 193 -14.26 23.68 9.47
N LEU A 194 -13.12 23.13 9.90
CA LEU A 194 -11.92 22.99 9.07
C LEU A 194 -12.08 21.82 8.09
N SER A 195 -11.30 21.85 7.00
CA SER A 195 -11.28 20.75 6.02
C SER A 195 -9.89 20.18 5.75
N ILE A 196 -9.86 18.94 5.27
CA ILE A 196 -8.67 18.30 4.68
C ILE A 196 -8.90 18.15 3.18
N LEU A 197 -7.99 18.66 2.36
CA LEU A 197 -8.03 18.44 0.92
C LEU A 197 -7.47 17.04 0.59
N SER A 198 -8.21 16.30 -0.23
CA SER A 198 -7.85 14.96 -0.70
C SER A 198 -8.01 14.85 -2.22
N PHE A 199 -7.65 13.71 -2.80
CA PHE A 199 -7.64 13.52 -4.26
C PHE A 199 -8.60 12.41 -4.70
N MET A 200 -9.26 12.59 -5.85
CA MET A 200 -10.03 11.53 -6.50
C MET A 200 -9.13 10.31 -6.75
N GLY A 201 -9.66 9.10 -6.50
CA GLY A 201 -8.89 7.84 -6.54
C GLY A 201 -8.15 7.49 -5.24
N ALA A 202 -8.07 8.39 -4.25
CA ALA A 202 -7.30 8.14 -3.03
C ALA A 202 -7.90 7.05 -2.14
N PHE A 203 -7.07 6.42 -1.31
CA PHE A 203 -7.48 5.55 -0.22
C PHE A 203 -6.65 5.81 1.04
N HIS A 204 -7.30 6.33 2.07
CA HIS A 204 -6.64 6.73 3.32
C HIS A 204 -7.20 6.01 4.56
N GLY A 205 -8.04 4.99 4.35
CA GLY A 205 -8.66 4.19 5.40
C GLY A 205 -10.19 4.30 5.40
N ARG A 206 -10.81 3.65 6.38
CA ARG A 206 -12.27 3.43 6.43
C ARG A 206 -12.97 3.96 7.70
N THR A 207 -12.23 4.51 8.66
CA THR A 207 -12.84 5.30 9.74
C THR A 207 -13.40 6.60 9.17
N MET A 208 -14.39 7.24 9.80
CA MET A 208 -15.17 8.31 9.15
C MET A 208 -14.33 9.48 8.61
N GLY A 209 -13.30 9.95 9.34
CA GLY A 209 -12.43 11.02 8.87
C GLY A 209 -11.53 10.57 7.71
N CYS A 210 -10.93 9.38 7.82
CA CYS A 210 -10.22 8.74 6.71
C CYS A 210 -11.10 8.53 5.48
N LEU A 211 -12.35 8.12 5.68
CA LEU A 211 -13.27 7.77 4.60
C LEU A 211 -13.72 9.01 3.82
N ALA A 212 -13.84 10.17 4.48
CA ALA A 212 -14.10 11.44 3.80
C ALA A 212 -12.96 11.84 2.86
N THR A 213 -11.74 11.38 3.13
CA THR A 213 -10.56 11.59 2.27
C THR A 213 -10.27 10.42 1.31
N THR A 214 -11.07 9.35 1.37
CA THR A 214 -10.99 8.21 0.45
C THR A 214 -11.99 8.40 -0.70
N HIS A 215 -11.55 8.14 -1.94
CA HIS A 215 -12.35 8.28 -3.17
C HIS A 215 -12.04 7.16 -4.16
N SER A 216 -11.92 5.93 -3.66
CA SER A 216 -11.45 4.76 -4.41
C SER A 216 -12.56 4.00 -5.14
N LYS A 217 -13.59 3.53 -4.41
CA LYS A 217 -14.71 2.75 -4.95
C LYS A 217 -16.01 3.11 -4.26
N ALA A 218 -17.13 3.10 -4.99
CA ALA A 218 -18.45 3.40 -4.44
C ALA A 218 -18.81 2.52 -3.24
N ILE A 219 -18.55 1.21 -3.31
CA ILE A 219 -18.82 0.24 -2.23
C ILE A 219 -18.08 0.56 -0.92
N HIS A 220 -17.02 1.38 -0.96
CA HIS A 220 -16.34 1.80 0.25
C HIS A 220 -17.05 2.96 0.95
N LYS A 221 -17.87 3.74 0.24
CA LYS A 221 -18.43 5.03 0.73
C LYS A 221 -19.95 5.09 0.81
N LEU A 222 -20.64 4.28 0.00
CA LEU A 222 -22.11 4.28 -0.04
C LEU A 222 -22.68 4.07 1.36
N ASP A 223 -23.76 4.78 1.69
CA ASP A 223 -24.50 4.71 2.96
C ASP A 223 -23.76 5.22 4.21
N ILE A 224 -22.55 5.77 4.09
CA ILE A 224 -21.79 6.33 5.22
C ILE A 224 -21.82 7.87 5.20
N PRO A 225 -22.22 8.55 6.31
CA PRO A 225 -22.11 10.01 6.42
C PRO A 225 -20.68 10.51 6.17
N SER A 226 -20.56 11.70 5.59
CA SER A 226 -19.26 12.26 5.21
C SER A 226 -19.16 13.75 5.50
N PHE A 227 -17.98 14.31 5.28
CA PHE A 227 -17.67 15.73 5.46
C PHE A 227 -17.58 16.43 4.10
N ASP A 228 -18.11 17.66 4.02
CA ASP A 228 -18.00 18.53 2.84
C ASP A 228 -16.58 19.14 2.75
N TRP A 229 -15.63 18.31 2.39
CA TRP A 229 -14.20 18.65 2.23
C TRP A 229 -13.80 18.68 0.74
N PRO A 230 -12.75 19.44 0.36
CA PRO A 230 -12.35 19.55 -1.04
C PRO A 230 -11.73 18.27 -1.56
N ILE A 231 -12.11 17.93 -2.80
CA ILE A 231 -11.63 16.76 -3.54
C ILE A 231 -11.03 17.25 -4.86
N ALA A 232 -9.71 17.21 -4.97
CA ALA A 232 -8.99 17.57 -6.18
C ALA A 232 -8.89 16.38 -7.15
N PRO A 233 -8.75 16.60 -8.47
CA PRO A 233 -8.41 15.52 -9.39
C PRO A 233 -6.96 15.06 -9.17
N PHE A 234 -6.71 13.74 -9.20
CA PHE A 234 -5.36 13.19 -9.34
C PHE A 234 -5.03 13.04 -10.84
N PRO A 235 -3.80 13.34 -11.29
CA PRO A 235 -3.43 13.27 -12.70
C PRO A 235 -3.66 11.87 -13.31
N LYS A 236 -4.32 11.82 -14.47
CA LYS A 236 -4.50 10.57 -15.24
C LYS A 236 -3.53 10.53 -16.42
N LEU A 237 -2.32 10.02 -16.18
CA LEU A 237 -1.28 9.94 -17.21
C LEU A 237 -1.67 9.04 -18.38
N GLN A 238 -1.36 9.48 -19.60
CA GLN A 238 -1.42 8.69 -20.82
C GLN A 238 -0.10 7.94 -21.04
N TYR A 239 -0.18 6.74 -21.63
CA TYR A 239 0.93 5.82 -21.81
C TYR A 239 0.98 5.33 -23.28
N PRO A 240 2.17 5.07 -23.85
CA PRO A 240 3.52 5.16 -23.24
C PRO A 240 3.94 6.58 -22.86
N LEU A 241 4.65 6.75 -21.74
CA LEU A 241 4.91 8.09 -21.17
C LEU A 241 5.69 8.99 -22.13
N GLU A 242 6.58 8.38 -22.92
CA GLU A 242 7.45 9.04 -23.88
C GLU A 242 6.68 9.66 -25.06
N GLU A 243 5.49 9.13 -25.37
CA GLU A 243 4.64 9.61 -26.46
C GLU A 243 3.71 10.75 -26.03
N PHE A 244 3.39 10.84 -24.73
CA PHE A 244 2.40 11.77 -24.18
C PHE A 244 2.99 12.80 -23.21
N VAL A 245 4.26 13.18 -23.38
CA VAL A 245 4.98 14.08 -22.46
C VAL A 245 4.25 15.42 -22.27
N ARG A 246 3.76 16.02 -23.37
CA ARG A 246 3.08 17.32 -23.33
C ARG A 246 1.72 17.22 -22.64
N GLU A 247 0.93 16.23 -23.03
CA GLU A 247 -0.42 15.98 -22.53
C GLU A 247 -0.38 15.68 -21.03
N ASN A 248 0.60 14.87 -20.60
CA ASN A 248 0.81 14.54 -19.19
C ASN A 248 1.23 15.77 -18.38
N ALA A 249 2.12 16.62 -18.90
CA ALA A 249 2.50 17.87 -18.23
C ALA A 249 1.31 18.85 -18.10
N GLN A 250 0.44 18.92 -19.12
CA GLN A 250 -0.77 19.74 -19.09
C GLN A 250 -1.79 19.21 -18.09
N GLU A 251 -1.99 17.90 -18.02
CA GLU A 251 -2.90 17.28 -17.04
C GLU A 251 -2.42 17.50 -15.60
N GLU A 252 -1.12 17.35 -15.33
CA GLU A 252 -0.55 17.63 -14.01
C GLU A 252 -0.68 19.10 -13.62
N ALA A 253 -0.45 20.02 -14.56
CA ALA A 253 -0.62 21.46 -14.32
C ALA A 253 -2.09 21.81 -13.99
N ARG A 254 -3.04 21.31 -14.77
CA ARG A 254 -4.49 21.48 -14.53
C ARG A 254 -4.87 20.98 -13.13
N CYS A 255 -4.40 19.80 -12.73
CA CYS A 255 -4.65 19.26 -11.40
C CYS A 255 -4.11 20.16 -10.28
N LEU A 256 -2.92 20.74 -10.45
CA LEU A 256 -2.32 21.66 -9.47
C LEU A 256 -3.08 22.98 -9.37
N GLU A 257 -3.51 23.56 -10.50
CA GLU A 257 -4.35 24.76 -10.54
C GLU A 257 -5.66 24.54 -9.78
N GLU A 258 -6.33 23.39 -10.02
CA GLU A 258 -7.55 23.05 -9.29
C GLU A 258 -7.32 22.88 -7.78
N VAL A 259 -6.16 22.37 -7.34
CA VAL A 259 -5.84 22.32 -5.90
C VAL A 259 -5.81 23.72 -5.31
N GLU A 260 -5.18 24.70 -5.96
CA GLU A 260 -5.14 26.09 -5.49
C GLU A 260 -6.54 26.71 -5.44
N ASP A 261 -7.33 26.52 -6.50
CA ASP A 261 -8.71 27.02 -6.58
C ASP A 261 -9.59 26.45 -5.46
N LEU A 262 -9.47 25.14 -5.18
CA LEU A 262 -10.19 24.49 -4.09
C LEU A 262 -9.77 25.07 -2.73
N ILE A 263 -8.48 25.35 -2.50
CA ILE A 263 -8.02 25.96 -1.24
C ILE A 263 -8.64 27.36 -1.04
N VAL A 264 -8.67 28.18 -2.10
CA VAL A 264 -9.27 29.53 -2.05
C VAL A 264 -10.79 29.44 -1.84
N LYS A 265 -11.47 28.59 -2.60
CA LYS A 265 -12.92 28.39 -2.54
C LYS A 265 -13.38 27.91 -1.17
N TRP A 266 -12.67 26.96 -0.54
CA TRP A 266 -13.05 26.44 0.77
C TRP A 266 -12.80 27.46 1.89
N ARG A 267 -11.75 28.28 1.78
CA ARG A 267 -11.57 29.43 2.67
C ARG A 267 -12.74 30.42 2.57
N GLN A 268 -13.21 30.75 1.37
CA GLN A 268 -14.35 31.65 1.17
C GLN A 268 -15.67 31.07 1.70
N LYS A 269 -15.82 29.74 1.72
CA LYS A 269 -16.96 29.05 2.33
C LYS A 269 -16.95 29.04 3.88
N GLY A 270 -15.93 29.63 4.51
CA GLY A 270 -15.74 29.53 5.96
C GLY A 270 -15.23 28.15 6.42
N LYS A 271 -14.77 27.31 5.49
CA LYS A 271 -14.25 25.96 5.74
C LYS A 271 -12.79 25.81 5.36
N PRO A 272 -11.85 26.55 5.97
CA PRO A 272 -10.49 26.62 5.46
C PRO A 272 -9.78 25.27 5.49
N VAL A 273 -8.96 25.03 4.47
CA VAL A 273 -8.14 23.82 4.33
C VAL A 273 -6.98 23.86 5.33
N ALA A 274 -7.01 22.98 6.32
CA ALA A 274 -5.97 22.87 7.34
C ALA A 274 -4.78 22.00 6.88
N GLY A 275 -5.00 21.09 5.93
CA GLY A 275 -3.98 20.21 5.39
C GLY A 275 -4.38 19.52 4.09
N ILE A 276 -3.39 18.93 3.43
CA ILE A 276 -3.54 18.15 2.21
C ILE A 276 -3.03 16.73 2.50
N VAL A 277 -3.79 15.72 2.08
CA VAL A 277 -3.39 14.30 2.15
C VAL A 277 -3.31 13.70 0.75
N ILE A 278 -2.23 12.98 0.46
CA ILE A 278 -1.96 12.39 -0.85
C ILE A 278 -1.06 11.14 -0.72
N GLU A 279 -1.27 10.15 -1.58
CA GLU A 279 -0.39 9.00 -1.79
C GLU A 279 0.65 9.31 -2.88
N PRO A 280 1.94 8.95 -2.72
CA PRO A 280 2.94 9.10 -3.78
C PRO A 280 2.62 8.30 -5.05
N ILE A 281 1.95 7.15 -4.90
CA ILE A 281 1.32 6.38 -5.97
C ILE A 281 -0.02 5.90 -5.40
N GLN A 282 -1.15 6.29 -5.99
CA GLN A 282 -2.46 5.87 -5.48
C GLN A 282 -2.64 4.38 -5.67
N ALA A 283 -2.85 3.63 -4.59
CA ALA A 283 -2.88 2.16 -4.67
C ALA A 283 -4.28 1.63 -5.04
N GLU A 284 -5.23 1.69 -4.12
CA GLU A 284 -6.58 1.12 -4.31
C GLU A 284 -7.35 1.76 -5.48
N GLY A 285 -7.08 3.04 -5.75
CA GLY A 285 -7.66 3.80 -6.86
C GLY A 285 -7.26 3.36 -8.26
N GLY A 286 -6.30 2.43 -8.38
CA GLY A 286 -5.89 1.89 -9.67
C GLY A 286 -4.42 2.09 -10.02
N ASP A 287 -3.50 2.09 -9.04
CA ASP A 287 -2.06 2.29 -9.28
C ASP A 287 -1.80 3.56 -10.12
N ASN A 288 -2.36 4.70 -9.70
CA ASN A 288 -2.20 5.96 -10.43
C ASN A 288 -0.87 6.62 -10.04
N HIS A 289 -0.03 6.90 -11.03
CA HIS A 289 1.27 7.57 -10.87
C HIS A 289 1.15 9.04 -11.29
N ALA A 290 2.03 9.87 -10.74
CA ALA A 290 2.31 11.23 -11.19
C ALA A 290 3.83 11.46 -11.18
N SER A 291 4.29 12.49 -11.89
CA SER A 291 5.70 12.84 -11.96
C SER A 291 6.24 13.34 -10.61
N PRO A 292 7.56 13.22 -10.35
CA PRO A 292 8.17 13.87 -9.19
C PRO A 292 7.94 15.39 -9.13
N ASP A 293 7.90 16.04 -10.30
CA ASP A 293 7.68 17.49 -10.42
C ASP A 293 6.28 17.90 -9.91
N PHE A 294 5.25 17.11 -10.21
CA PHE A 294 3.91 17.30 -9.65
C PHE A 294 3.92 17.33 -8.12
N PHE A 295 4.58 16.37 -7.46
CA PHE A 295 4.65 16.32 -5.99
C PHE A 295 5.47 17.47 -5.39
N ILE A 296 6.55 17.89 -6.06
CA ILE A 296 7.35 19.04 -5.63
C ILE A 296 6.52 20.33 -5.71
N LYS A 297 5.80 20.54 -6.81
CA LYS A 297 4.91 21.69 -6.98
C LYS A 297 3.77 21.67 -5.96
N LEU A 298 3.13 20.53 -5.75
CA LEU A 298 2.09 20.36 -4.72
C LEU A 298 2.63 20.66 -3.31
N ARG A 299 3.86 20.24 -3.00
CA ARG A 299 4.51 20.56 -1.71
C ARG A 299 4.70 22.07 -1.52
N ASN A 300 5.01 22.80 -2.58
CA ASN A 300 5.17 24.26 -2.55
C ASN A 300 3.83 24.96 -2.28
N ILE A 301 2.74 24.47 -2.86
CA ILE A 301 1.37 24.91 -2.54
C ILE A 301 1.07 24.74 -1.04
N ALA A 302 1.52 23.63 -0.43
CA ALA A 302 1.21 23.25 0.95
C ALA A 302 2.05 23.92 2.09
N ARG A 303 3.13 24.66 1.81
CA ARG A 303 4.24 24.94 2.77
C ARG A 303 4.01 25.98 3.90
N LYS A 304 2.79 26.11 4.43
CA LYS A 304 2.45 27.04 5.54
C LYS A 304 2.09 26.20 6.84
N PRO A 305 2.62 26.43 8.09
CA PRO A 305 3.32 25.36 8.92
C PRO A 305 2.98 25.01 10.44
N TYR A 306 3.23 23.75 10.99
CA TYR A 306 2.49 22.60 11.72
C TYR A 306 2.64 22.20 13.29
N ARG A 307 1.88 21.17 13.89
CA ARG A 307 2.18 20.09 15.00
C ARG A 307 1.07 19.48 16.00
N ILE A 308 1.01 18.13 16.42
CA ILE A 308 0.05 17.36 17.41
C ILE A 308 0.40 15.89 17.96
N PHE A 309 -0.47 15.19 18.80
CA PHE A 309 -0.38 13.95 19.70
C PHE A 309 -1.63 12.94 19.86
N ASN A 310 -1.52 11.69 20.44
CA ASN A 310 -2.61 10.81 21.07
C ASN A 310 -2.22 9.59 22.03
N THR A 311 -3.22 8.82 22.55
CA THR A 311 -3.20 7.82 23.67
C THR A 311 -2.56 6.42 23.49
N TRP A 312 -2.76 5.66 22.40
CA TRP A 312 -2.33 4.24 22.32
C TRP A 312 -0.96 4.04 21.67
N MET A 313 -0.46 5.05 20.97
CA MET A 313 0.90 5.11 20.43
C MET A 313 1.47 3.80 19.81
N GLY A 314 0.68 2.99 19.10
CA GLY A 314 1.17 1.75 18.47
C GLY A 314 1.30 0.54 19.42
N ASP A 315 2.31 -0.31 19.19
CA ASP A 315 2.53 -1.58 19.91
C ASP A 315 4.04 -1.90 19.93
N PRO A 316 4.69 -2.00 21.11
CA PRO A 316 6.14 -2.27 21.19
C PRO A 316 6.58 -3.57 20.52
N SER A 317 5.72 -4.59 20.50
CA SER A 317 6.03 -5.87 19.84
C SER A 317 6.25 -5.68 18.33
N LYS A 318 5.55 -4.71 17.72
CA LYS A 318 5.72 -4.37 16.30
C LYS A 318 7.02 -3.61 16.05
N ASN A 319 7.51 -2.83 17.02
CA ASN A 319 8.80 -2.15 16.92
C ASN A 319 9.97 -3.16 16.97
N LEU A 320 9.84 -4.24 17.76
CA LEU A 320 10.84 -5.33 17.78
C LEU A 320 10.96 -5.99 16.40
N PHE A 321 9.82 -6.37 15.81
CA PHE A 321 9.82 -6.94 14.46
C PHE A 321 10.30 -5.93 13.42
N LEU A 322 9.89 -4.67 13.49
CA LEU A 322 10.32 -3.63 12.56
C LEU A 322 11.83 -3.40 12.60
N SER A 323 12.45 -3.36 13.78
CA SER A 323 13.90 -3.22 13.92
C SER A 323 14.63 -4.35 13.18
N GLU A 324 14.21 -5.61 13.37
CA GLU A 324 14.83 -6.74 12.67
C GLU A 324 14.55 -6.74 11.16
N VAL A 325 13.34 -6.34 10.73
CA VAL A 325 13.03 -6.15 9.31
C VAL A 325 13.98 -5.13 8.68
N LEU A 326 14.22 -3.99 9.35
CA LEU A 326 15.14 -2.95 8.85
C LEU A 326 16.59 -3.45 8.82
N ASN A 327 17.00 -4.26 9.80
CA ASN A 327 18.31 -4.90 9.81
C ASN A 327 18.49 -5.86 8.63
N VAL A 328 17.47 -6.69 8.34
CA VAL A 328 17.46 -7.58 7.16
C VAL A 328 17.56 -6.75 5.87
N ILE A 329 16.73 -5.70 5.71
CA ILE A 329 16.74 -4.82 4.53
C ILE A 329 18.14 -4.26 4.27
N ARG A 330 18.82 -3.77 5.32
CA ARG A 330 20.19 -3.24 5.20
C ARG A 330 21.22 -4.31 4.92
N ARG A 331 21.22 -5.40 5.71
CA ARG A 331 22.21 -6.48 5.65
C ARG A 331 22.18 -7.21 4.31
N GLU A 332 20.99 -7.37 3.73
CA GLU A 332 20.77 -8.12 2.49
C GLU A 332 20.56 -7.20 1.29
N ASN A 333 20.72 -5.88 1.48
CA ASN A 333 20.61 -4.86 0.43
C ASN A 333 19.32 -4.96 -0.40
N LEU A 334 18.19 -5.16 0.29
CA LEU A 334 16.91 -5.48 -0.34
C LEU A 334 16.35 -4.32 -1.19
N LEU A 335 16.78 -3.08 -0.98
CA LEU A 335 16.37 -1.96 -1.84
C LEU A 335 16.99 -2.04 -3.24
N GLU A 336 18.24 -2.51 -3.34
CA GLU A 336 18.87 -2.79 -4.64
C GLU A 336 18.20 -3.99 -5.30
N GLU A 337 17.85 -5.02 -4.52
CA GLU A 337 17.11 -6.17 -5.03
C GLU A 337 15.76 -5.76 -5.62
N VAL A 338 14.96 -4.95 -4.91
CA VAL A 338 13.69 -4.40 -5.41
C VAL A 338 13.87 -3.58 -6.68
N THR A 339 14.96 -2.83 -6.80
CA THR A 339 15.27 -2.07 -8.01
C THR A 339 15.55 -3.00 -9.18
N ARG A 340 16.35 -4.05 -8.96
CA ARG A 340 16.73 -5.04 -9.97
C ARG A 340 15.54 -5.89 -10.41
N SER A 341 14.86 -6.55 -9.47
CA SER A 341 13.71 -7.41 -9.76
C SER A 341 12.52 -6.61 -10.28
N GLY A 342 12.33 -5.38 -9.79
CA GLY A 342 11.34 -4.44 -10.30
C GLY A 342 11.56 -4.06 -11.76
N LYS A 343 12.81 -3.77 -12.15
CA LYS A 343 13.16 -3.50 -13.56
C LYS A 343 12.84 -4.70 -14.46
N ALA A 344 13.22 -5.91 -14.04
CA ALA A 344 12.93 -7.12 -14.79
C ALA A 344 11.40 -7.35 -14.93
N LEU A 345 10.65 -7.13 -13.84
CA LEU A 345 9.19 -7.25 -13.84
C LEU A 345 8.56 -6.26 -14.83
N LEU A 346 8.93 -4.99 -14.74
CA LEU A 346 8.36 -3.94 -15.59
C LEU A 346 8.68 -4.17 -17.08
N GLN A 347 9.92 -4.57 -17.40
CA GLN A 347 10.31 -4.95 -18.77
C GLN A 347 9.49 -6.14 -19.28
N GLY A 348 9.26 -7.14 -18.43
CA GLY A 348 8.42 -8.28 -18.76
C GLY A 348 6.96 -7.90 -19.00
N LEU A 349 6.41 -6.99 -18.20
CA LEU A 349 5.06 -6.47 -18.40
C LEU A 349 4.94 -5.68 -19.71
N TYR A 350 5.94 -4.88 -20.08
CA TYR A 350 5.99 -4.23 -21.39
C TYR A 350 6.00 -5.25 -22.53
N ALA A 351 6.81 -6.31 -22.42
CA ALA A 351 6.84 -7.37 -23.43
C ALA A 351 5.49 -8.08 -23.57
N LEU A 352 4.83 -8.41 -22.45
CA LEU A 352 3.48 -9.00 -22.47
C LEU A 352 2.44 -8.05 -23.08
N GLN A 353 2.52 -6.75 -22.77
CA GLN A 353 1.65 -5.74 -23.37
C GLN A 353 1.83 -5.67 -24.89
N THR A 354 3.09 -5.64 -25.37
CA THR A 354 3.39 -5.64 -26.81
C THR A 354 2.91 -6.91 -27.49
N GLN A 355 2.98 -8.05 -26.82
CA GLN A 355 2.55 -9.33 -27.35
C GLN A 355 1.02 -9.50 -27.36
N TYR A 356 0.32 -8.95 -26.36
CA TYR A 356 -1.14 -9.08 -26.19
C TYR A 356 -1.84 -7.71 -26.08
N PRO A 357 -1.69 -6.81 -27.07
CA PRO A 357 -2.17 -5.42 -26.97
C PRO A 357 -3.69 -5.27 -26.94
N HIS A 358 -4.43 -6.30 -27.37
CA HIS A 358 -5.89 -6.37 -27.30
C HIS A 358 -6.41 -6.76 -25.90
N ILE A 359 -5.53 -7.31 -25.05
CA ILE A 359 -5.84 -7.74 -23.68
C ILE A 359 -5.27 -6.76 -22.66
N LEU A 360 -4.06 -6.29 -22.89
CA LEU A 360 -3.25 -5.57 -21.91
C LEU A 360 -2.86 -4.18 -22.40
N SER A 361 -2.85 -3.22 -21.47
CA SER A 361 -2.41 -1.85 -21.74
C SER A 361 -1.85 -1.17 -20.48
N ARG A 362 -1.18 -0.03 -20.67
CA ARG A 362 -0.74 0.89 -19.60
C ARG A 362 0.11 0.23 -18.50
N ALA A 363 1.01 -0.68 -18.87
CA ALA A 363 2.02 -1.21 -17.96
C ALA A 363 2.84 -0.06 -17.33
N ARG A 364 3.00 -0.09 -16.01
CA ARG A 364 3.61 0.98 -15.22
C ARG A 364 4.18 0.45 -13.91
N GLY A 365 5.12 1.18 -13.31
CA GLY A 365 5.60 0.86 -11.97
C GLY A 365 6.89 1.56 -11.57
N GLN A 366 7.22 1.44 -10.29
CA GLN A 366 8.50 1.89 -9.72
C GLN A 366 9.00 0.84 -8.71
N GLY A 367 10.22 0.34 -8.91
CA GLY A 367 10.66 -0.87 -8.21
C GLY A 367 9.72 -2.04 -8.53
N THR A 368 9.37 -2.85 -7.54
CA THR A 368 8.41 -3.95 -7.68
C THR A 368 6.95 -3.51 -7.56
N PHE A 369 6.69 -2.22 -7.31
CA PHE A 369 5.35 -1.64 -7.26
C PHE A 369 4.85 -1.40 -8.69
N CYS A 370 4.42 -2.47 -9.35
CA CYS A 370 4.02 -2.47 -10.75
C CYS A 370 2.53 -2.79 -10.92
N ALA A 371 1.98 -2.39 -12.07
CA ALA A 371 0.62 -2.69 -12.48
C ALA A 371 0.47 -2.72 -14.01
N ILE A 372 -0.61 -3.33 -14.47
CA ILE A 372 -1.02 -3.36 -15.88
C ILE A 372 -2.55 -3.40 -15.97
N ASP A 373 -3.13 -2.69 -16.93
CA ASP A 373 -4.58 -2.67 -17.14
C ASP A 373 -4.99 -3.80 -18.08
N ALA A 374 -6.05 -4.53 -17.72
CA ALA A 374 -6.76 -5.39 -18.66
C ALA A 374 -7.76 -4.59 -19.49
N CYS A 375 -8.23 -5.14 -20.60
CA CYS A 375 -9.21 -4.49 -21.47
C CYS A 375 -10.56 -4.25 -20.78
N SER A 376 -10.98 -5.16 -19.88
CA SER A 376 -12.18 -5.07 -19.05
C SER A 376 -11.97 -5.64 -17.64
N ASP A 377 -12.89 -5.33 -16.72
CA ASP A 377 -12.95 -5.92 -15.38
C ASP A 377 -13.20 -7.44 -15.41
N ALA A 378 -14.08 -7.92 -16.30
CA ALA A 378 -14.32 -9.35 -16.51
C ALA A 378 -13.06 -10.09 -16.99
N THR A 379 -12.30 -9.49 -17.91
CA THR A 379 -11.01 -10.05 -18.36
C THR A 379 -9.99 -10.05 -17.22
N ARG A 380 -9.94 -8.97 -16.42
CA ARG A 380 -9.09 -8.88 -15.23
C ARG A 380 -9.39 -10.02 -14.24
N ASP A 381 -10.67 -10.21 -13.91
CA ASP A 381 -11.13 -11.22 -12.97
C ASP A 381 -10.85 -12.64 -13.49
N SER A 382 -11.06 -12.89 -14.79
CA SER A 382 -10.71 -14.15 -15.45
C SER A 382 -9.21 -14.47 -15.36
N ILE A 383 -8.34 -13.50 -15.68
CA ILE A 383 -6.88 -13.66 -15.57
C ILE A 383 -6.49 -13.96 -14.13
N MET A 384 -7.02 -13.23 -13.15
CA MET A 384 -6.73 -13.46 -11.73
C MET A 384 -7.16 -14.85 -11.25
N LEU A 385 -8.33 -15.32 -11.67
CA LEU A 385 -8.82 -16.65 -11.30
C LEU A 385 -7.94 -17.75 -11.90
N LYS A 386 -7.60 -17.65 -13.19
CA LYS A 386 -6.71 -18.61 -13.86
C LYS A 386 -5.30 -18.58 -13.26
N ALA A 387 -4.78 -17.40 -12.94
CA ALA A 387 -3.47 -17.24 -12.30
C ALA A 387 -3.43 -17.93 -10.94
N ARG A 388 -4.45 -17.72 -10.12
CA ARG A 388 -4.57 -18.39 -8.81
C ARG A 388 -4.54 -19.91 -8.95
N ASN A 389 -5.32 -20.46 -9.89
CA ASN A 389 -5.36 -21.89 -10.16
C ASN A 389 -4.07 -22.45 -10.79
N LYS A 390 -3.23 -21.59 -11.40
CA LYS A 390 -1.88 -21.95 -11.87
C LYS A 390 -0.77 -21.65 -10.84
N GLY A 391 -1.12 -21.25 -9.62
CA GLY A 391 -0.15 -21.05 -8.55
C GLY A 391 0.43 -19.65 -8.45
N LEU A 392 -0.25 -18.63 -8.97
CA LEU A 392 0.16 -17.22 -8.89
C LEU A 392 -0.95 -16.38 -8.23
N PHE A 393 -0.68 -15.87 -7.02
CA PHE A 393 -1.62 -15.03 -6.29
C PHE A 393 -1.26 -13.55 -6.46
N MET A 394 -2.17 -12.78 -7.04
CA MET A 394 -1.99 -11.36 -7.40
C MET A 394 -3.13 -10.51 -6.85
N GLY A 395 -2.92 -9.19 -6.80
CA GLY A 395 -3.95 -8.24 -6.42
C GLY A 395 -4.63 -7.57 -7.62
N SER A 396 -5.81 -7.04 -7.38
CA SER A 396 -6.47 -6.07 -8.25
C SER A 396 -6.61 -4.71 -7.58
N CYS A 397 -6.72 -3.66 -8.39
CA CYS A 397 -7.06 -2.31 -7.97
C CYS A 397 -7.85 -1.60 -9.07
N GLY A 398 -8.41 -0.44 -8.73
CA GLY A 398 -9.29 0.28 -9.65
C GLY A 398 -10.42 -0.61 -10.18
N GLU A 399 -10.81 -0.36 -11.42
CA GLU A 399 -11.84 -1.13 -12.13
C GLU A 399 -11.26 -2.41 -12.76
N LYS A 400 -10.21 -2.25 -13.57
CA LYS A 400 -9.68 -3.30 -14.46
C LYS A 400 -8.16 -3.50 -14.39
N THR A 401 -7.51 -3.05 -13.31
CA THR A 401 -6.06 -3.15 -13.15
C THR A 401 -5.66 -4.40 -12.37
N ILE A 402 -4.58 -5.04 -12.81
CA ILE A 402 -3.83 -6.09 -12.09
C ILE A 402 -2.59 -5.42 -11.48
N ARG A 403 -2.32 -5.67 -10.20
CA ARG A 403 -1.20 -5.06 -9.46
C ARG A 403 -0.32 -6.10 -8.78
N PHE A 404 0.95 -5.74 -8.65
CA PHE A 404 2.00 -6.56 -8.08
C PHE A 404 2.57 -5.86 -6.83
N ARG A 405 2.54 -6.58 -5.71
CA ARG A 405 3.03 -6.20 -4.38
C ARG A 405 3.80 -7.36 -3.77
N PRO A 406 4.93 -7.77 -4.36
CA PRO A 406 5.72 -8.85 -3.79
C PRO A 406 6.49 -8.38 -2.55
N ALA A 407 6.99 -9.33 -1.74
CA ALA A 407 7.82 -9.02 -0.59
C ALA A 407 9.18 -8.47 -1.04
N LEU A 408 9.93 -7.83 -0.14
CA LEU A 408 11.25 -7.27 -0.45
C LEU A 408 12.31 -8.34 -0.76
N VAL A 409 12.04 -9.60 -0.39
CA VAL A 409 12.86 -10.77 -0.72
C VAL A 409 12.54 -11.36 -2.11
N PHE A 410 11.66 -10.71 -2.89
CA PHE A 410 11.31 -11.12 -4.24
C PHE A 410 12.43 -10.81 -5.23
N LYS A 411 12.74 -11.82 -6.04
CA LYS A 411 13.96 -11.90 -6.85
C LYS A 411 13.63 -12.10 -8.31
N GLU A 412 14.61 -11.88 -9.17
CA GLU A 412 14.48 -12.02 -10.62
C GLU A 412 13.98 -13.42 -11.06
N TYR A 413 14.38 -14.51 -10.40
CA TYR A 413 13.83 -15.82 -10.75
C TYR A 413 12.32 -15.95 -10.44
N HIS A 414 11.83 -15.26 -9.42
CA HIS A 414 10.39 -15.18 -9.15
C HIS A 414 9.65 -14.36 -10.20
N VAL A 415 10.28 -13.28 -10.69
CA VAL A 415 9.77 -12.51 -11.85
C VAL A 415 9.57 -13.43 -13.04
N HIS A 416 10.55 -14.28 -13.36
CA HIS A 416 10.45 -15.21 -14.48
C HIS A 416 9.32 -16.23 -14.28
N GLN A 417 9.13 -16.76 -13.07
CA GLN A 417 8.01 -17.66 -12.76
C GLN A 417 6.66 -16.96 -12.98
N LEU A 418 6.51 -15.75 -12.46
CA LEU A 418 5.32 -14.91 -12.64
C LEU A 418 5.03 -14.67 -14.12
N LEU A 419 6.02 -14.20 -14.88
CA LEU A 419 5.84 -13.84 -16.30
C LEU A 419 5.53 -15.06 -17.17
N ASN A 420 6.15 -16.20 -16.89
CA ASN A 420 5.86 -17.46 -17.59
C ASN A 420 4.41 -17.91 -17.33
N ILE A 421 3.94 -17.88 -16.07
CA ILE A 421 2.55 -18.23 -15.72
C ILE A 421 1.57 -17.28 -16.40
N LEU A 422 1.83 -15.97 -16.36
CA LEU A 422 0.97 -14.97 -17.02
C LEU A 422 0.92 -15.18 -18.54
N ASN A 423 2.07 -15.39 -19.18
CA ASN A 423 2.11 -15.63 -20.63
C ASN A 423 1.28 -16.85 -21.02
N ASP A 424 1.37 -17.96 -20.27
CA ASP A 424 0.59 -19.16 -20.54
C ASP A 424 -0.93 -18.90 -20.42
N ILE A 425 -1.36 -18.04 -19.49
CA ILE A 425 -2.78 -17.68 -19.32
C ILE A 425 -3.26 -16.74 -20.42
N LEU A 426 -2.42 -15.79 -20.85
CA LEU A 426 -2.74 -14.85 -21.90
C LEU A 426 -2.82 -15.55 -23.28
N ALA A 427 -1.97 -16.55 -23.50
CA ALA A 427 -2.01 -17.37 -24.72
C ALA A 427 -3.34 -18.15 -24.88
N GLU A 428 -4.06 -18.41 -23.79
CA GLU A 428 -5.38 -19.06 -23.78
C GLU A 428 -6.54 -18.06 -24.02
N HIS A 429 -6.29 -16.75 -23.99
CA HIS A 429 -7.31 -15.69 -24.15
C HIS A 429 -7.43 -15.19 -25.61
N LYS A 430 -7.08 -16.03 -26.58
CA LYS A 430 -7.16 -15.68 -28.02
C LYS A 430 -8.57 -15.40 -28.50
#